data_AF-A0AAD3SQZ6-F1
#
_entry.id   AF-A0AAD3SQZ6-F1
#
_cell.length_a   1.000
_cell.length_b   1.000
_cell.length_c   1.000
_cell.angle_alpha   90.00
_cell.angle_beta   90.00
_cell.angle_gamma   90.00
#
_symmetry.space_group_name_H-M   'P 1'
#
loop_
_entity.id
_entity.type
_entity.pdbx_description
1 polymer ?
#
loop_
_entity_poly.entity_id
_entity_poly.type
_entity_poly.pdbx_seq_one_letter_code
_entity_poly.pdbx_strand_id
1 'polypeptide(L)' 'MPQPSKEPCKRQACDIQTCLSKNNFNSQKCLHVIEKLDTCCETCKYNSTHCASLSGLLKQIKRSTT' A
#
# COMPACT_ATOMS: atom_id res chain seq x y z
N MET A 1 24.24 14.57 -0.89
CA MET A 1 23.04 14.03 -0.22
C MET A 1 22.26 13.26 -1.25
N PRO A 2 21.91 11.98 -1.05
CA PRO A 2 21.05 11.29 -2.01
C PRO A 2 19.76 12.11 -2.12
N GLN A 3 19.45 12.56 -3.33
CA GLN A 3 18.17 13.18 -3.66
C GLN A 3 17.06 12.30 -3.08
N PRO A 4 15.92 12.83 -2.61
CA PRO A 4 14.79 11.98 -2.25
C PRO A 4 14.41 11.21 -3.51
N SER A 5 14.98 10.02 -3.64
CA SER A 5 14.76 9.08 -4.73
C SER A 5 13.26 8.91 -4.77
N LYS A 6 12.71 9.36 -5.89
CA LYS A 6 11.29 9.41 -6.20
C LYS A 6 10.67 8.06 -5.81
N GLU A 7 10.10 7.97 -4.61
CA GLU A 7 9.25 6.86 -4.21
C GLU A 7 7.82 7.33 -4.53
N PRO A 8 7.34 7.13 -5.77
CA PRO A 8 6.08 7.71 -6.25
C PRO A 8 4.89 7.25 -5.40
N CYS A 9 5.00 6.10 -4.75
CA CYS A 9 3.94 5.48 -3.98
C CYS A 9 4.12 5.59 -2.45
N LYS A 10 5.10 6.36 -1.98
CA LYS A 10 5.34 6.56 -0.54
C LYS A 10 4.13 7.13 0.19
N ARG A 11 3.42 8.07 -0.44
CA ARG A 11 2.25 8.70 0.16
C ARG A 11 1.14 7.68 0.44
N GLN A 12 0.79 6.88 -0.56
CA GLN A 12 -0.22 5.83 -0.47
C GLN A 12 0.20 4.75 0.55
N ALA A 13 1.49 4.39 0.58
CA ALA A 13 2.01 3.46 1.58
C ALA A 13 1.89 3.99 3.01
N CYS A 14 2.18 5.28 3.24
CA CYS A 14 1.97 5.93 4.54
C CYS A 14 0.48 6.01 4.91
N ASP A 15 -0.40 6.26 3.94
CA ASP A 15 -1.85 6.28 4.16
C ASP A 15 -2.36 4.90 4.57
N ILE A 16 -1.83 3.81 3.98
CA ILE A 16 -2.16 2.43 4.40
C ILE A 16 -1.72 2.20 5.84
N GLN A 17 -0.50 2.57 6.22
CA GLN A 17 -0.04 2.41 7.60
C GLN A 17 -0.93 3.17 8.58
N THR A 18 -1.28 4.41 8.23
CA THR A 18 -2.20 5.23 9.04
C THR A 18 -3.58 4.57 9.18
N CYS A 19 -4.10 4.03 8.07
CA CYS A 19 -5.37 3.32 8.08
C CYS A 19 -5.30 2.07 8.97
N LEU A 20 -4.25 1.26 8.85
CA LEU A 20 -4.04 0.07 9.66
C LEU A 20 -3.97 0.43 11.15
N SER A 21 -3.17 1.42 11.53
CA SER A 21 -3.07 1.87 12.93
C SER A 21 -4.40 2.33 13.50
N LYS A 22 -5.25 3.00 12.70
CA LYS A 22 -6.60 3.45 13.13
C LYS A 22 -7.62 2.32 13.18
N ASN A 23 -7.39 1.22 12.45
CA ASN A 23 -8.35 0.13 12.28
C ASN A 23 -7.90 -1.17 12.95
N ASN A 24 -7.04 -1.11 13.98
CA ASN A 24 -6.51 -2.28 14.67
C ASN A 24 -5.82 -3.28 13.72
N PHE A 25 -5.07 -2.76 12.75
CA PHE A 25 -4.38 -3.51 11.69
C PHE A 25 -5.32 -4.36 10.81
N ASN A 26 -6.62 -4.05 10.80
CA ASN A 26 -7.56 -4.71 9.90
C ASN A 26 -7.43 -4.18 8.47
N SER A 27 -6.77 -4.97 7.62
CA SER A 27 -6.52 -4.63 6.22
C SER A 27 -7.79 -4.54 5.37
N GLN A 28 -8.88 -5.24 5.72
CA GLN A 28 -10.15 -5.14 4.99
C GLN A 28 -10.79 -3.75 5.11
N LYS A 29 -10.62 -3.07 6.25
CA LYS A 29 -11.10 -1.69 6.43
C LYS A 29 -10.28 -0.66 5.63
N CYS A 30 -9.14 -1.07 5.07
CA CYS A 30 -8.20 -0.22 4.35
C CYS A 30 -8.19 -0.48 2.84
N LEU A 31 -9.15 -1.23 2.31
CA LEU A 31 -9.27 -1.57 0.88
C LEU A 31 -9.06 -0.37 -0.04
N HIS A 32 -9.79 0.73 0.19
CA HIS A 32 -9.69 1.94 -0.63
C HIS A 32 -8.27 2.52 -0.73
N VAL A 33 -7.50 2.42 0.36
CA VAL A 33 -6.14 2.96 0.41
C VAL A 33 -5.14 2.00 -0.25
N ILE A 34 -5.42 0.70 -0.16
CA ILE A 34 -4.65 -0.37 -0.81
C ILE A 34 -4.85 -0.31 -2.33
N GLU A 35 -6.07 -0.08 -2.80
CA GLU A 35 -6.38 0.14 -4.22
C GLU A 35 -5.65 1.37 -4.77
N LYS A 36 -5.55 2.46 -3.99
CA LYS A 36 -4.75 3.63 -4.39
C LYS A 36 -3.25 3.32 -4.53
N LEU A 37 -2.72 2.47 -3.65
CA LEU A 37 -1.33 2.00 -3.77
C LEU A 37 -1.17 1.14 -5.02
N ASP A 38 -2.12 0.24 -5.29
CA ASP A 38 -2.15 -0.61 -6.50
C ASP A 38 -2.11 0.23 -7.77
N THR A 39 -3.03 1.19 -7.92
CA THR A 39 -3.05 2.12 -9.07
C THR A 39 -1.76 2.94 -9.18
N CYS A 40 -1.19 3.37 -8.05
CA CYS A 40 0.10 4.06 -8.06
C CYS A 40 1.22 3.17 -8.62
N CYS A 41 1.25 1.91 -8.19
CA CYS A 41 2.22 0.93 -8.64
C CYS A 41 2.09 0.65 -10.13
N GLU A 42 0.86 0.49 -10.65
CA GLU A 42 0.62 0.37 -12.08
C GLU A 42 1.12 1.60 -12.84
N THR A 43 0.78 2.81 -12.36
CA THR A 43 1.16 4.08 -13.00
C THR A 43 2.67 4.28 -13.06
N CYS A 44 3.40 3.88 -12.02
CA CYS A 44 4.86 3.98 -11.98
C CYS A 44 5.58 2.73 -12.51
N LYS A 45 4.87 1.78 -13.14
CA LYS A 45 5.41 0.51 -13.63
C LYS A 45 6.18 -0.26 -12.55
N TYR A 46 5.66 -0.26 -11.33
CA TYR A 46 6.24 -0.89 -10.14
C TYR A 46 7.65 -0.36 -9.78
N ASN A 47 7.99 0.86 -10.22
CA ASN A 47 9.22 1.54 -9.88
C ASN A 47 9.11 2.26 -8.51
N SER A 48 8.65 1.54 -7.49
CA SER A 48 8.66 1.99 -6.10
C SER A 48 8.85 0.82 -5.16
N THR A 49 9.67 1.00 -4.14
CA THR A 49 9.94 0.00 -3.10
C THR A 49 8.66 -0.38 -2.35
N HIS A 50 7.74 0.57 -2.19
CA HIS A 50 6.44 0.34 -1.56
C HIS A 50 5.51 -0.61 -2.32
N CYS A 51 5.71 -0.80 -3.62
CA CYS A 51 4.91 -1.74 -4.40
C CYS A 51 5.15 -3.20 -4.03
N ALA A 52 6.31 -3.53 -3.46
CA ALA A 52 6.59 -4.88 -2.99
C ALA A 52 5.65 -5.32 -1.83
N SER A 53 5.21 -4.37 -1.00
CA SER A 53 4.31 -4.64 0.13
C SER A 53 2.86 -4.90 -0.28
N LEU A 54 2.47 -4.51 -1.49
CA LEU A 54 1.11 -4.62 -2.00
C LEU A 54 0.60 -6.07 -2.08
N SER A 55 1.43 -6.98 -2.60
CA SER A 55 1.09 -8.41 -2.70
C SER A 55 0.77 -9.04 -1.35
N GLY A 56 1.47 -8.62 -0.29
CA GLY A 56 1.21 -9.07 1.07
C GLY A 56 -0.15 -8.59 1.58
N LEU A 57 -0.46 -7.31 1.37
CA LEU A 57 -1.73 -6.69 1.78
C LEU A 57 -2.92 -7.33 1.06
N LEU A 58 -2.83 -7.54 -0.25
CA LEU A 58 -3.88 -8.21 -1.04
C LEU A 58 -4.13 -9.65 -0.56
N LYS A 59 -3.06 -10.38 -0.20
CA LYS A 59 -3.18 -11.74 0.35
C LYS A 59 -3.86 -11.76 1.72
N GLN A 60 -3.59 -10.78 2.58
CA GLN A 60 -4.26 -10.64 3.88
C GLN A 60 -5.76 -10.40 3.70
N ILE A 61 -6.15 -9.47 2.82
CA ILE A 61 -7.55 -9.20 2.48
C ILE A 61 -8.28 -10.47 2.03
N LYS A 62 -7.69 -11.23 1.11
CA LYS A 62 -8.28 -12.48 0.59
C LYS A 62 -8.47 -13.53 1.68
N ARG A 63 -7.52 -13.66 2.62
CA ARG A 63 -7.61 -14.61 3.75
C ARG A 63 -8.66 -14.23 4.78
N SER A 64 -8.91 -12.94 5.01
CA SER A 64 -9.93 -12.49 5.96
C SER A 64 -11.37 -12.63 5.45
N THR A 65 -11.56 -13.07 4.19
CA THR A 65 -12.89 -13.26 3.58
C THR A 65 -13.34 -14.74 3.56
N THR A 66 -12.62 -15.64 4.26
CA THR A 66 -13.01 -17.04 4.51
C THR A 66 -13.30 -17.22 5.99
#